data_AF-G0WC79-F1
#
_entry.id   AF-G0WC79-F1
#
_cell.length_a   1.000
_cell.length_b   1.000
_cell.length_c   1.000
_cell.angle_alpha   90.00
_cell.angle_beta   90.00
_cell.angle_gamma   90.00
#
_symmetry.space_group_name_H-M   'P 1'
#
loop_
_entity.id
_entity.type
_entity.pdbx_description
1 polymer ?
#
loop_
_entity_poly.entity_id
_entity_poly.type
_entity_poly.pdbx_seq_one_letter_code
_entity_poly.pdbx_strand_id
1 'polypeptide(L)' 'MSGPMFGMPGMNPTGATIGTNNGVPSNKSRFQQFKESPAFTVLLNGTLFVAGVTFIQSPLMDMLAPAL' A
#
# COMPACT_ATOMS: atom_id res chain seq x y z
N MET A 1 30.09 -42.21 18.69
CA MET A 1 28.85 -42.20 19.50
C MET A 1 28.43 -40.75 19.66
N SER A 2 27.39 -40.33 18.94
CA SER A 2 26.77 -39.00 19.04
C SER A 2 25.93 -38.91 20.31
N GLY A 3 26.16 -37.91 21.15
CA GLY A 3 25.23 -37.47 22.18
C GLY A 3 24.75 -36.04 21.86
N PRO A 4 23.46 -35.71 22.01
CA PRO A 4 22.94 -34.39 21.69
C PRO A 4 23.31 -33.38 22.78
N MET A 5 24.00 -32.29 22.41
CA MET A 5 24.11 -31.07 23.21
C MET A 5 22.76 -30.35 23.20
N PHE A 6 21.82 -30.83 24.03
CA PHE A 6 20.49 -30.24 24.21
C PHE A 6 20.50 -29.41 25.50
N GLY A 7 20.56 -28.08 25.35
CA GLY A 7 20.17 -27.15 26.41
C GLY A 7 21.26 -26.20 26.91
N MET A 8 21.46 -25.09 26.21
CA MET A 8 21.77 -23.83 26.90
C MET A 8 21.28 -22.63 26.09
N PRO A 9 20.02 -22.19 26.28
CA PRO A 9 19.50 -20.97 25.67
C PRO A 9 20.11 -19.75 26.38
N GLY A 10 21.20 -19.22 25.81
CA GLY A 10 21.44 -17.79 25.55
C GLY A 10 21.15 -16.73 26.62
N MET A 11 21.27 -17.02 27.92
CA MET A 11 21.22 -15.99 28.97
C MET A 11 22.53 -15.18 28.95
N ASN A 12 22.56 -14.05 28.23
CA ASN A 12 23.60 -13.03 28.38
C ASN A 12 22.99 -11.77 29.05
N PRO A 13 23.22 -11.54 30.35
CA PRO A 13 22.61 -10.44 31.08
C PRO A 13 23.59 -9.26 31.12
N THR A 14 23.73 -8.51 30.03
CA THR A 14 24.21 -7.10 30.01
C THR A 14 24.45 -6.63 28.59
N GLY A 15 23.96 -5.42 28.28
CA GLY A 15 24.44 -4.63 27.14
C GLY A 15 23.54 -4.69 25.91
N ALA A 16 22.99 -3.52 25.55
CA ALA A 16 22.21 -3.26 24.36
C ALA A 16 22.83 -3.86 23.08
N THR A 17 22.13 -4.81 22.46
CA THR A 17 22.35 -5.18 21.07
C THR A 17 21.42 -4.36 20.18
N ILE A 18 21.99 -3.27 19.67
CA ILE A 18 21.50 -2.53 18.52
C ILE A 18 21.42 -3.48 17.32
N GLY A 19 20.31 -3.44 16.57
CA GLY A 19 20.18 -4.11 15.28
C GLY A 19 19.05 -5.12 15.20
N THR A 20 17.82 -4.67 15.44
CA THR A 20 16.62 -5.44 15.14
C THR A 20 15.74 -4.61 14.21
N ASN A 21 16.03 -4.63 12.91
CA ASN A 21 15.03 -4.30 11.88
C ASN A 21 14.04 -5.49 11.79
N ASN A 22 13.34 -5.76 12.89
CA ASN A 22 12.16 -6.59 12.83
C ASN A 22 11.13 -5.77 12.06
N GLY A 23 10.94 -6.11 10.78
CA GLY A 23 9.76 -5.72 10.03
C GLY A 23 8.55 -6.14 10.84
N VAL A 24 7.99 -5.20 11.59
CA VAL A 24 6.68 -5.33 12.20
C VAL A 24 5.76 -5.79 11.06
N PRO A 25 5.07 -6.93 11.16
CA PRO A 25 3.99 -7.23 10.24
C PRO A 25 2.93 -6.17 10.49
N SER A 26 3.09 -5.03 9.81
CA SER A 26 2.09 -4.00 9.68
C SER A 26 0.86 -4.73 9.19
N ASN A 27 -0.16 -4.81 10.05
CA ASN A 27 -1.46 -5.32 9.69
C ASN A 27 -2.02 -4.32 8.66
N LYS A 28 -1.58 -4.48 7.40
CA LYS A 28 -1.86 -3.55 6.32
C LYS A 28 -3.36 -3.38 6.28
N SER A 29 -3.82 -2.14 6.45
CA SER A 29 -5.24 -1.82 6.41
C SER A 29 -5.87 -2.39 5.13
N ARG A 30 -7.10 -2.92 5.21
CA ARG A 30 -7.83 -3.48 4.06
C ARG A 30 -7.90 -2.48 2.88
N PHE A 31 -7.89 -1.19 3.19
CA PHE A 31 -7.80 -0.11 2.21
C PHE A 31 -6.43 -0.02 1.51
N GLN A 32 -5.33 -0.21 2.25
CA GLN A 32 -3.99 -0.29 1.65
C GLN A 32 -3.85 -1.52 0.76
N GLN A 33 -4.36 -2.67 1.21
CA GLN A 33 -4.39 -3.89 0.38
C GLN A 33 -5.22 -3.68 -0.90
N PHE A 34 -6.35 -2.95 -0.81
CA PHE A 34 -7.16 -2.62 -1.97
C PHE A 34 -6.42 -1.69 -2.95
N LYS A 35 -5.78 -0.63 -2.45
CA LYS A 35 -5.00 0.31 -3.29
C LYS A 35 -3.82 -0.37 -3.99
N GLU A 36 -3.22 -1.39 -3.37
CA GLU A 36 -2.16 -2.20 -3.96
C GLU A 36 -2.69 -3.21 -5.01
N SER A 37 -4.02 -3.38 -5.13
CA SER A 37 -4.61 -4.32 -6.07
C SER A 37 -4.73 -3.74 -7.49
N PRO A 38 -4.67 -4.59 -8.55
CA PRO A 38 -4.92 -4.17 -9.93
C PRO A 38 -6.32 -3.57 -10.14
N ALA A 39 -7.30 -3.99 -9.32
CA ALA A 39 -8.66 -3.50 -9.39
C ALA A 39 -8.76 -2.01 -9.04
N PHE A 40 -7.90 -1.49 -8.16
CA PHE A 40 -7.88 -0.07 -7.82
C PHE A 40 -7.56 0.78 -9.05
N THR A 41 -6.57 0.39 -9.85
CA THR A 41 -6.23 1.11 -11.09
C THR A 41 -7.36 1.06 -12.11
N VAL A 42 -8.05 -0.08 -12.27
CA VAL A 42 -9.20 -0.20 -13.18
C VAL A 42 -10.34 0.70 -12.71
N LEU A 43 -10.66 0.69 -11.41
CA LEU A 43 -11.70 1.53 -10.83
C LEU A 43 -11.34 3.01 -11.01
N LEU A 44 -10.10 3.39 -10.71
CA LEU A 44 -9.62 4.77 -10.80
C LEU A 44 -9.70 5.30 -12.23
N ASN A 45 -9.21 4.55 -13.21
CA ASN A 45 -9.29 4.98 -14.60
C ASN A 45 -10.73 4.96 -15.13
N GLY A 46 -11.54 3.97 -14.71
CA GLY A 46 -12.95 3.90 -15.05
C GLY A 46 -13.74 5.11 -14.53
N THR A 47 -13.50 5.51 -13.28
CA THR A 47 -14.14 6.70 -12.70
C THR A 47 -13.65 7.99 -13.39
N LEU A 48 -12.35 8.12 -13.66
CA LEU A 48 -11.82 9.26 -14.41
C LEU A 48 -12.40 9.35 -15.84
N PHE A 49 -12.58 8.22 -16.51
CA PHE A 49 -13.18 8.18 -17.85
C PHE A 49 -14.62 8.66 -17.83
N VAL A 50 -15.45 8.12 -16.93
CA VAL A 50 -16.86 8.56 -16.79
C VAL A 50 -16.92 10.04 -16.43
N ALA A 51 -16.10 10.49 -15.47
CA ALA A 51 -16.00 11.90 -15.12
C ALA A 51 -15.64 12.76 -16.34
N GLY A 52 -14.64 12.36 -17.13
CA GLY A 52 -14.26 13.04 -18.37
C GLY A 52 -15.38 13.09 -19.41
N VAL A 53 -16.09 11.98 -19.64
CA VAL A 53 -17.22 11.92 -20.58
C VAL A 53 -18.37 12.83 -20.13
N THR A 54 -18.66 12.87 -18.83
CA THR A 54 -19.68 13.78 -18.29
C THR A 54 -19.23 15.23 -18.33
N PHE A 55 -17.94 15.50 -18.15
CA PHE A 55 -17.36 16.84 -18.23
C PHE A 55 -17.41 17.39 -19.66
N ILE A 56 -17.06 16.58 -20.68
CA ILE A 56 -17.14 16.97 -22.11
C ILE A 56 -18.56 17.36 -22.50
N GLN A 57 -19.55 16.63 -22.02
CA GLN A 57 -20.97 16.91 -22.27
C GLN A 57 -21.56 17.93 -21.29
N SER A 58 -20.78 18.43 -20.34
CA SER A 58 -21.27 19.42 -19.38
C SER A 58 -21.23 20.82 -20.00
N PRO A 59 -22.20 21.69 -19.67
CA PRO A 59 -22.18 23.10 -20.08
C PRO A 59 -20.96 23.89 -19.59
N LEU A 60 -20.16 23.32 -18.67
CA LEU A 60 -18.89 23.91 -18.24
C LEU A 60 -17.84 23.91 -19.35
N MET A 61 -17.92 22.96 -20.30
CA MET A 61 -17.05 22.95 -21.47
C MET A 61 -17.37 24.08 -22.44
N ASP A 62 -18.63 24.48 -22.54
CA ASP A 62 -19.03 25.62 -23.38
C ASP A 62 -18.50 26.95 -22.84
N MET A 63 -18.28 27.05 -21.52
CA MET A 63 -17.65 28.21 -20.88
C MET A 63 -16.13 28.26 -21.09
N LEU A 64 -15.50 27.11 -21.36
CA LEU A 64 -14.08 27.00 -21.66
C LEU A 64 -13.80 27.14 -23.16
N ALA A 65 -14.82 27.00 -24.00
CA ALA A 65 -14.71 27.23 -25.43
C ALA A 65 -14.44 28.72 -25.70
N PRO A 66 -13.43 29.05 -26.54
CA PRO A 66 -13.21 30.42 -26.97
C PRO A 66 -14.47 30.92 -27.68
N ALA A 67 -15.04 32.02 -27.20
CA ALA A 67 -16.02 32.76 -27.96
C ALA A 67 -15.31 33.30 -29.22
N LEU A 68 -15.66 32.76 -30.39
CA LEU A 68 -15.23 33.28 -31.69
C LEU A 68 -15.91 34.62 -31.98
#